data_AF-A0AAW9RGF3-F1
#
_entry.id   AF-A0AAW9RGF3-F1
#
_cell.length_a   1.000
_cell.length_b   1.000
_cell.length_c   1.000
_cell.angle_alpha   90.00
_cell.angle_beta   90.00
_cell.angle_gamma   90.00
#
_symmetry.space_group_name_H-M   'P 1'
#
loop_
_entity.id
_entity.type
_entity.pdbx_description
1 polymer ?
#
loop_
_entity_poly.entity_id
_entity_poly.type
_entity_poly.pdbx_seq_one_letter_code
_entity_poly.pdbx_strand_id
1 'polypeptide(L)'
;MIEKFDANQRASHAGRKIPAGGVVRLAVVALIAMASSACSDRQVYDSLQAQQRSRCVNEPAVRYDECMRQAGPDYAEYEQKRNEARDDNGR
;
A
#
# COMPACT_ATOMS: atom_id res chain seq x y z
N MET A 1 20.11 -4.98 15.98
CA MET A 1 20.30 -4.00 14.88
C MET A 1 19.25 -2.88 14.91
N ILE A 2 18.73 -2.50 16.08
CA ILE A 2 17.67 -1.49 16.26
C ILE A 2 18.19 -0.30 17.10
N GLU A 3 19.23 -0.48 17.91
CA GLU A 3 19.76 0.55 18.81
C GLU A 3 20.54 1.70 18.13
N LYS A 4 20.95 1.55 16.86
CA LYS A 4 21.71 2.60 16.16
C LYS A 4 20.84 3.74 15.60
N PHE A 5 19.51 3.59 15.63
CA PHE A 5 18.60 4.59 15.05
C PHE A 5 18.33 5.76 16.01
N ASP A 6 18.31 5.51 17.32
CA ASP A 6 18.01 6.52 18.35
C ASP A 6 19.13 7.57 18.54
N ALA A 7 20.39 7.19 18.35
CA ALA A 7 21.52 8.10 18.54
C ALA A 7 21.57 9.21 17.47
N ASN A 8 21.11 8.92 16.26
CA ASN A 8 21.12 9.88 15.14
C ASN A 8 19.96 10.90 15.21
N GLN A 9 18.81 10.52 15.79
CA GLN A 9 17.64 11.40 15.87
C GLN A 9 17.79 12.52 16.92
N ARG A 10 18.51 12.29 18.02
CA ARG A 10 18.66 13.31 19.08
C ARG A 10 19.57 14.48 18.68
N ALA A 11 20.46 14.30 17.72
CA ALA A 11 21.34 15.37 17.24
C ALA A 11 20.63 16.42 16.37
N SER A 12 19.45 16.11 15.81
CA SER A 12 18.74 17.01 14.87
C SER A 12 17.84 18.07 15.51
N HIS A 13 17.66 18.08 16.83
CA HIS A 13 16.80 19.07 17.51
C HIS A 13 17.56 20.34 17.98
N ALA A 14 18.86 20.45 17.71
CA ALA A 14 19.61 21.66 17.99
C ALA A 14 19.34 22.75 16.93
N GLY A 15 18.37 23.62 17.20
CA GLY A 15 18.41 25.04 16.83
C GLY A 15 18.41 25.40 15.35
N ARG A 16 17.66 24.70 14.49
CA ARG A 16 17.55 25.08 13.07
C ARG A 16 16.56 26.25 12.90
N LYS A 17 17.08 27.48 12.73
CA LYS A 17 16.28 28.63 12.25
C LYS A 17 15.85 28.34 10.81
N ILE A 18 14.61 27.92 10.62
CA ILE A 18 14.07 27.58 9.31
C ILE A 18 13.67 28.90 8.62
N PRO A 19 14.31 29.31 7.51
CA PRO A 19 13.86 30.48 6.75
C PRO A 19 12.44 30.24 6.21
N ALA A 20 11.64 31.27 5.97
CA ALA A 20 10.25 31.14 5.53
C ALA A 20 10.07 30.18 4.32
N GLY A 21 11.02 30.18 3.38
CA GLY A 21 11.04 29.25 2.23
C GLY A 21 11.42 27.80 2.57
N GLY A 22 12.01 27.54 3.73
CA GLY A 22 12.23 26.20 4.29
C GLY A 22 10.99 25.68 5.03
N VAL A 23 10.23 26.56 5.66
CA VAL A 23 8.97 26.21 6.34
C VAL A 23 7.93 25.74 5.33
N VAL A 24 7.79 26.42 4.20
CA VAL A 24 6.89 26.00 3.10
C VAL A 24 7.28 24.62 2.56
N ARG A 25 8.58 24.38 2.32
CA ARG A 25 9.06 23.07 1.84
C ARG A 25 8.80 21.95 2.84
N LEU A 26 9.01 22.20 4.13
CA LEU A 26 8.73 21.23 5.19
C LEU A 26 7.22 20.98 5.34
N ALA A 27 6.39 22.01 5.23
CA ALA A 27 4.93 21.87 5.25
C ALA A 27 4.42 21.05 4.06
N VAL A 28 4.95 21.29 2.85
CA VAL A 28 4.60 20.50 1.65
C VAL A 28 5.00 19.04 1.82
N VAL A 29 6.21 18.76 2.32
CA VAL A 29 6.67 17.38 2.58
C VAL A 29 5.81 16.69 3.63
N ALA A 30 5.44 17.39 4.72
CA ALA A 30 4.57 16.85 5.75
C ALA A 30 3.15 16.55 5.23
N LEU A 31 2.59 17.43 4.40
CA LEU A 31 1.29 17.22 3.75
C LEU A 31 1.30 16.02 2.81
N ILE A 32 2.36 15.83 2.02
CA ILE A 32 2.52 14.67 1.14
C ILE A 32 2.64 13.38 1.96
N ALA A 33 3.41 13.39 3.04
CA ALA A 33 3.52 12.24 3.93
C ALA A 33 2.18 11.86 4.57
N MET A 34 1.40 12.85 5.02
CA MET A 34 0.04 12.62 5.53
C MET A 34 -0.94 12.14 4.44
N ALA A 35 -0.78 12.57 3.19
CA ALA A 35 -1.61 12.12 2.09
C ALA A 35 -1.29 10.67 1.67
N SER A 36 -0.05 10.21 1.86
CA SER A 36 0.35 8.83 1.49
C SER A 36 -0.29 7.73 2.33
N SER A 37 -0.78 8.03 3.55
CA SER A 37 -1.55 7.06 4.36
C SER A 37 -3.01 6.91 3.89
N ALA A 38 -3.47 7.74 2.96
CA ALA A 38 -4.82 7.71 2.40
C ALA A 38 -4.89 7.07 1.00
N CYS A 39 -3.77 6.60 0.44
CA CYS A 39 -3.82 5.70 -0.72
C CYS A 39 -4.50 4.40 -0.27
N SER A 40 -5.81 4.30 -0.47
CA SER A 40 -6.58 3.11 -0.10
C SER A 40 -5.92 1.88 -0.69
N ASP A 41 -5.49 0.94 0.16
CA ASP A 41 -4.93 -0.35 -0.26
C ASP A 41 -5.83 -1.01 -1.32
N ARG A 42 -7.15 -0.87 -1.18
CA ARG A 42 -8.16 -1.36 -2.12
C ARG A 42 -8.00 -0.80 -3.54
N GLN A 43 -7.78 0.50 -3.69
CA GLN A 43 -7.64 1.13 -5.02
C GLN A 43 -6.34 0.71 -5.72
N VAL A 44 -5.26 0.54 -4.96
CA VAL A 44 -3.99 0.04 -5.50
C VAL A 44 -4.12 -1.46 -5.86
N TYR A 45 -4.81 -2.25 -5.03
CA TYR A 45 -5.05 -3.66 -5.29
C TYR A 45 -5.93 -3.87 -6.53
N ASP A 46 -7.05 -3.17 -6.60
CA ASP A 46 -8.04 -3.29 -7.68
C ASP A 46 -7.43 -2.88 -9.02
N SER A 47 -6.64 -1.80 -9.05
CA SER A 47 -5.99 -1.34 -10.30
C SER A 47 -4.95 -2.31 -10.84
N LEU A 48 -4.12 -2.91 -9.97
CA LEU A 48 -3.15 -3.94 -10.36
C LEU A 48 -3.84 -5.23 -10.83
N GLN A 49 -4.89 -5.66 -10.13
CA GLN A 49 -5.57 -6.91 -10.43
C GLN A 49 -6.50 -6.82 -11.65
N ALA A 50 -7.19 -5.70 -11.84
CA ALA A 50 -8.03 -5.46 -13.01
C ALA A 50 -7.21 -5.54 -14.30
N GLN A 51 -5.98 -5.01 -14.29
CA GLN A 51 -5.10 -5.11 -15.44
C GLN A 51 -4.71 -6.56 -15.75
N GLN A 52 -4.35 -7.35 -14.73
CA GLN A 52 -4.00 -8.77 -14.89
C GLN A 52 -5.17 -9.59 -15.45
N ARG A 53 -6.37 -9.43 -14.88
CA ARG A 53 -7.58 -10.14 -15.30
C ARG A 53 -8.04 -9.75 -16.70
N SER A 54 -7.92 -8.48 -17.07
CA SER A 54 -8.28 -8.00 -18.41
C SER A 54 -7.49 -8.71 -19.52
N ARG A 55 -6.25 -9.12 -19.24
CA ARG A 55 -5.42 -9.88 -20.20
C ARG A 55 -5.96 -11.28 -20.41
N CYS A 56 -6.51 -11.92 -19.39
CA CYS A 56 -7.10 -13.25 -19.49
C CYS A 56 -8.35 -13.28 -20.38
N VAL A 57 -9.12 -12.18 -20.46
CA VAL A 57 -10.32 -12.11 -21.33
C VAL A 57 -9.97 -12.20 -22.82
N ASN A 58 -8.74 -11.85 -23.19
CA ASN A 58 -8.25 -11.95 -24.57
C ASN A 58 -7.57 -13.30 -24.86
N GLU A 59 -7.40 -14.17 -23.87
CA GLU A 59 -6.84 -15.51 -24.07
C GLU A 59 -7.90 -16.48 -24.60
N PRO A 60 -7.51 -17.47 -25.41
CA PRO A 60 -8.42 -18.52 -25.84
C PRO A 60 -8.91 -19.35 -24.65
N ALA A 61 -10.15 -19.87 -24.73
CA ALA A 61 -10.82 -20.59 -23.65
C ALA A 61 -9.97 -21.69 -22.97
N VAL A 62 -9.10 -22.36 -23.73
CA VAL A 62 -8.17 -23.40 -23.22
C VAL A 62 -7.18 -22.86 -22.18
N ARG A 63 -6.81 -21.57 -22.26
CA ARG A 63 -5.85 -20.92 -21.35
C ARG A 63 -6.50 -19.92 -20.40
N TYR A 64 -7.80 -19.65 -20.58
CA TYR A 64 -8.54 -18.70 -19.77
C TYR A 64 -8.51 -19.08 -18.28
N ASP A 65 -8.84 -20.33 -17.95
CA ASP A 65 -8.89 -20.80 -16.56
C ASP A 65 -7.52 -20.78 -15.87
N GLU A 66 -6.47 -21.15 -16.61
CA GLU A 66 -5.10 -21.13 -16.08
C GLU A 66 -4.61 -19.69 -15.85
N CYS A 67 -4.93 -18.77 -16.77
CA CYS A 67 -4.63 -17.35 -16.61
C CYS A 67 -5.37 -16.73 -15.42
N MET A 68 -6.67 -17.03 -15.28
CA MET A 68 -7.49 -16.54 -14.18
C MET A 68 -7.02 -17.09 -12.82
N ARG A 69 -6.55 -18.35 -12.76
CA ARG A 69 -5.90 -18.91 -11.56
C ARG A 69 -4.64 -18.16 -11.16
N GLN A 70 -3.81 -17.77 -12.13
CA GLN A 70 -2.57 -17.03 -11.88
C GLN A 70 -2.83 -15.56 -11.49
N ALA A 71 -3.90 -14.95 -12.01
CA ALA A 71 -4.32 -13.59 -11.65
C ALA A 71 -4.87 -13.47 -10.20
N GLY A 72 -5.09 -14.60 -9.52
CA GLY A 72 -5.52 -14.67 -8.12
C GLY A 72 -6.98 -14.28 -7.88
N PRO A 73 -7.53 -14.55 -6.66
CA PRO A 73 -8.91 -14.23 -6.28
C PRO A 73 -9.14 -12.72 -6.22
N ASP A 74 -10.35 -12.26 -6.57
CA ASP A 74 -10.63 -10.81 -6.65
C ASP A 74 -10.51 -10.18 -5.27
N TYR A 75 -10.29 -8.87 -5.16
CA TYR A 75 -10.15 -8.22 -3.86
C TYR A 75 -11.32 -8.53 -2.93
N ALA A 76 -12.54 -8.64 -3.47
CA ALA A 76 -13.72 -9.03 -2.73
C ALA A 76 -13.60 -10.44 -2.11
N GLU A 77 -13.07 -11.40 -2.85
CA GLU A 77 -12.90 -12.78 -2.39
C GLU A 77 -11.72 -12.90 -1.41
N TYR A 78 -10.66 -12.10 -1.60
CA TYR A 78 -9.58 -11.93 -0.63
C TYR A 78 -10.07 -11.31 0.69
N GLU A 79 -10.89 -10.27 0.63
CA GLU A 79 -11.48 -9.59 1.80
C GLU A 79 -12.38 -10.55 2.58
N GLN A 80 -13.19 -11.34 1.87
CA GLN A 80 -14.07 -12.33 2.46
C GLN A 80 -13.29 -13.43 3.19
N LYS A 81 -12.28 -14.03 2.54
CA LYS A 81 -11.39 -15.04 3.17
C LYS A 81 -10.61 -14.47 4.36
N ARG A 82 -10.19 -13.20 4.28
CA ARG A 82 -9.52 -12.53 5.39
C ARG A 82 -10.47 -12.36 6.59
N ASN A 83 -11.72 -11.98 6.36
CA ASN A 83 -12.70 -11.82 7.43
C ASN A 83 -13.07 -13.18 8.05
N GLU A 84 -13.28 -14.21 7.23
CA GLU A 84 -13.51 -15.58 7.69
C GLU A 84 -12.34 -16.10 8.54
N ALA A 85 -11.09 -15.89 8.10
CA ALA A 85 -9.91 -16.29 8.87
C ALA A 85 -9.72 -15.49 10.17
N ARG A 86 -10.25 -14.26 10.25
CA ARG A 86 -10.24 -13.46 11.48
C ARG A 86 -11.32 -13.91 12.46
N ASP A 87 -12.47 -14.34 11.96
CA ASP A 87 -13.57 -14.83 12.78
C ASP A 87 -13.34 -16.27 13.28
N ASP A 88 -12.63 -17.11 12.50
CA ASP A 88 -12.28 -18.49 12.88
C ASP A 88 -11.23 -18.55 14.01
N ASN A 89 -10.25 -17.64 14.01
CA ASN A 89 -9.23 -17.54 15.08
C ASN A 89 -9.79 -16.99 16.42
N GLY A 90 -11.10 -16.71 16.49
CA GLY A 90 -11.81 -16.25 17.68
C GLY A 90 -12.74 -17.28 18.33
N ARG A 91 -12.77 -18.54 17.84
CA ARG A 91 -13.63 -19.62 18.38
C ARG A 91 -12.83 -20.73 19.06
#